data_AF-A0A5N6F279-F1
#
_entry.id   AF-A0A5N6F279-F1
#
_cell.length_a   1.000
_cell.length_b   1.000
_cell.length_c   1.000
_cell.angle_alpha   90.00
_cell.angle_beta   90.00
_cell.angle_gamma   90.00
#
_symmetry.space_group_name_H-M   'P 1'
#
loop_
_entity.id
_entity.type
_entity.pdbx_description
1 polymer ?
#
loop_
_entity_poly.entity_id
_entity_poly.type
_entity_poly.pdbx_seq_one_letter_code
_entity_poly.pdbx_strand_id
1 'polypeptide(L)'
;METPANKTENSAHHWNCDFSVPKFRWASYNDQSALNNRLCFFLVDYGESQNDDDVPVLSYEWTGESLKSLPQLAKDPKIQAKLKEDVPFTYRRRLKREKPPIRKLVKSRLYCEENLLISEMDHMRESPEDLEWLKTHVRPRFWRKFVAEGNANKPPDAPDIQE
;
A
#
# COMPACT_ATOMS: atom_id res chain seq x y z
N MET A 1 -16.81 -31.67 -32.91
CA MET A 1 -15.37 -31.35 -32.80
C MET A 1 -15.27 -30.16 -31.88
N GLU A 2 -15.09 -30.42 -30.59
CA GLU A 2 -14.90 -29.39 -29.58
C GLU A 2 -13.40 -29.23 -29.33
N THR A 3 -12.92 -28.00 -29.44
CA THR A 3 -11.55 -27.62 -29.14
C THR A 3 -11.38 -27.54 -27.62
N PRO A 4 -10.35 -28.17 -27.00
CA PRO A 4 -10.19 -28.09 -25.57
C PRO A 4 -9.69 -26.70 -25.16
N ALA A 5 -10.33 -26.14 -24.14
CA ALA A 5 -9.93 -24.88 -23.51
C ALA A 5 -8.53 -25.01 -22.90
N ASN A 6 -7.65 -24.07 -23.27
CA ASN A 6 -6.36 -23.86 -22.62
C ASN A 6 -6.59 -23.57 -21.14
N LYS A 7 -6.20 -24.51 -20.28
CA LYS A 7 -5.94 -24.25 -18.86
C LYS A 7 -4.66 -23.43 -18.77
N THR A 8 -4.80 -22.12 -18.65
CA THR A 8 -3.66 -21.27 -18.27
C THR A 8 -3.49 -21.31 -16.76
N GLU A 9 -2.24 -21.49 -16.37
CA GLU A 9 -1.70 -21.76 -15.05
C GLU A 9 -2.26 -20.91 -13.89
N ASN A 10 -2.50 -21.61 -12.77
CA ASN A 10 -2.79 -21.08 -11.45
C ASN A 10 -1.69 -20.11 -10.97
N SER A 11 -1.99 -18.81 -10.93
CA SER A 11 -1.45 -17.94 -9.88
C SER A 11 -2.20 -18.27 -8.60
N ALA A 12 -1.59 -19.11 -7.74
CA ALA A 12 -2.19 -19.49 -6.47
C ALA A 12 -2.47 -18.25 -5.61
N HIS A 13 -3.61 -18.25 -4.92
CA HIS A 13 -4.14 -17.21 -4.02
C HIS A 13 -5.04 -16.14 -4.66
N HIS A 14 -6.08 -16.59 -5.37
CA HIS A 14 -7.28 -15.77 -5.57
C HIS A 14 -8.17 -15.84 -4.33
N TRP A 15 -8.77 -14.72 -3.93
CA TRP A 15 -9.91 -14.75 -3.03
C TRP A 15 -11.02 -15.56 -3.73
N ASN A 16 -11.81 -16.38 -3.02
CA ASN A 16 -12.89 -17.20 -3.60
C ASN A 16 -14.07 -16.37 -4.20
N CYS A 17 -13.85 -15.10 -4.49
CA CYS A 17 -14.79 -14.16 -5.09
C CYS A 17 -14.04 -13.06 -5.85
N ASP A 18 -14.62 -12.57 -6.93
CA ASP A 18 -14.11 -11.40 -7.65
C ASP A 18 -14.30 -10.13 -6.82
N PHE A 19 -13.25 -9.31 -6.71
CA PHE A 19 -13.30 -8.03 -6.02
C PHE A 19 -14.15 -7.02 -6.81
N SER A 20 -15.18 -6.46 -6.17
CA SER A 20 -16.12 -5.50 -6.75
C SER A 20 -16.39 -4.31 -5.83
N VAL A 21 -15.87 -3.14 -6.14
CA VAL A 21 -16.27 -1.89 -5.45
C VAL A 21 -17.69 -1.49 -5.91
N PRO A 22 -18.60 -1.00 -5.04
CA PRO A 22 -18.44 -0.76 -3.60
C PRO A 22 -18.83 -1.94 -2.71
N LYS A 23 -19.20 -3.09 -3.29
CA LYS A 23 -19.64 -4.30 -2.56
C LYS A 23 -18.59 -4.80 -1.58
N PHE A 24 -17.31 -4.69 -1.94
CA PHE A 24 -16.20 -5.02 -1.07
C PHE A 24 -15.61 -3.75 -0.47
N ARG A 25 -15.51 -3.72 0.85
CA ARG A 25 -14.79 -2.66 1.59
C ARG A 25 -13.43 -3.21 1.99
N TRP A 26 -12.38 -2.43 1.72
CA TRP A 26 -11.00 -2.78 2.03
C TRP A 26 -10.36 -1.75 2.95
N ALA A 27 -9.63 -2.24 3.94
CA ALA A 27 -8.74 -1.47 4.79
C ALA A 27 -7.45 -2.26 5.02
N SER A 28 -6.29 -1.60 5.08
CA SER A 28 -5.00 -2.24 5.29
C SER A 28 -4.16 -1.51 6.34
N TYR A 29 -3.28 -2.27 7.00
CA TYR A 29 -2.28 -1.75 7.93
C TYR A 29 -0.90 -2.33 7.59
N ASN A 30 0.13 -1.48 7.51
CA ASN A 30 1.51 -1.86 7.20
C ASN A 30 1.66 -2.65 5.88
N ASP A 31 0.80 -2.40 4.89
CA ASP A 31 0.86 -2.96 3.53
C ASP A 31 1.99 -2.38 2.66
N GLN A 32 3.09 -1.98 3.30
CA GLN A 32 4.31 -1.50 2.67
C GLN A 32 5.09 -2.70 2.11
N SER A 33 4.57 -3.27 1.02
CA SER A 33 5.07 -4.46 0.32
C SER A 33 6.57 -4.43 0.04
N ALA A 34 7.13 -3.25 -0.22
CA ALA A 34 8.54 -3.09 -0.50
C ALA A 34 9.43 -3.26 0.75
N LEU A 35 8.87 -3.28 1.97
CA LEU A 35 9.60 -3.50 3.21
C LEU A 35 9.53 -4.96 3.65
N ASN A 36 10.70 -5.60 3.73
CA ASN A 36 10.83 -6.97 4.22
C ASN A 36 10.44 -7.06 5.71
N ASN A 37 9.89 -8.22 6.11
CA ASN A 37 9.63 -8.64 7.49
C ASN A 37 8.72 -7.69 8.27
N ARG A 38 7.67 -7.16 7.63
CA ARG A 38 6.62 -6.41 8.31
C ARG A 38 5.34 -7.22 8.39
N LEU A 39 4.73 -7.21 9.58
CA LEU A 39 3.38 -7.69 9.79
C LEU A 39 2.41 -6.74 9.11
N CYS A 40 1.54 -7.28 8.27
CA CYS A 40 0.48 -6.55 7.59
C CYS A 40 -0.89 -7.14 7.93
N PHE A 41 -1.91 -6.30 7.90
CA PHE A 41 -3.28 -6.69 8.17
C PHE A 41 -4.14 -6.24 7.01
N PHE A 42 -5.02 -7.13 6.59
CA PHE A 42 -6.00 -6.84 5.57
C PHE A 42 -7.35 -7.07 6.17
N LEU A 43 -8.11 -6.01 6.11
CA LEU A 43 -9.48 -6.03 6.50
C LEU A 43 -10.31 -6.02 5.23
N VAL A 44 -11.00 -7.12 4.98
CA VAL A 44 -11.91 -7.26 3.83
C VAL A 44 -13.29 -7.56 4.38
N ASP A 45 -14.22 -6.65 4.12
CA ASP A 45 -15.62 -6.85 4.45
C ASP A 45 -16.43 -7.17 3.20
N TYR A 46 -17.15 -8.29 3.27
CA TYR A 46 -18.15 -8.71 2.28
C TYR A 46 -19.58 -8.42 2.75
N GLY A 47 -19.75 -7.95 3.99
CA GLY A 47 -21.01 -7.87 4.70
C GLY A 47 -21.65 -6.49 4.68
N GLU A 48 -22.93 -6.48 5.04
CA GLU A 48 -23.74 -5.28 5.28
C GLU A 48 -23.56 -4.73 6.70
N SER A 49 -22.55 -5.22 7.45
CA SER A 49 -22.40 -4.91 8.86
C SER A 49 -22.17 -3.41 9.08
N GLN A 50 -22.95 -2.87 10.02
CA GLN A 50 -22.87 -1.51 10.56
C GLN A 50 -21.98 -1.45 11.82
N ASN A 51 -21.34 -2.56 12.20
CA ASN A 51 -20.50 -2.67 13.39
C ASN A 51 -19.11 -3.21 13.01
N ASP A 52 -18.07 -2.43 13.32
CA ASP A 52 -16.67 -2.78 13.05
C ASP A 52 -16.22 -4.05 13.78
N ASP A 53 -16.82 -4.35 14.95
CA ASP A 53 -16.49 -5.53 15.74
C ASP A 53 -16.90 -6.85 15.05
N ASP A 54 -17.87 -6.77 14.13
CA ASP A 54 -18.39 -7.93 13.41
C ASP A 54 -17.65 -8.17 12.09
N VAL A 55 -16.69 -7.30 11.73
CA VAL A 55 -15.95 -7.43 10.47
C VAL A 55 -14.79 -8.41 10.64
N PRO A 56 -14.71 -9.48 9.83
CA PRO A 56 -13.63 -10.47 9.96
C PRO A 56 -12.27 -9.83 9.64
N VAL A 57 -11.37 -9.88 10.63
CA VAL A 57 -9.98 -9.44 10.48
C VAL A 57 -9.11 -10.62 10.07
N LEU A 58 -8.54 -10.56 8.87
CA LEU A 58 -7.56 -11.55 8.42
C LEU A 58 -6.15 -11.00 8.64
N SER A 59 -5.33 -11.78 9.34
CA SER A 59 -3.95 -11.42 9.68
C SER A 59 -2.99 -12.42 9.06
N TYR A 60 -1.93 -11.90 8.46
CA TYR A 60 -0.92 -12.69 7.78
C TYR A 60 0.48 -12.21 8.13
N GLU A 61 1.43 -13.13 8.08
CA GLU A 61 2.85 -12.86 8.14
C GLU A 61 3.47 -13.11 6.76
N TRP A 62 4.18 -12.12 6.23
CA TRP A 62 5.01 -12.33 5.04
C TRP A 62 6.31 -13.03 5.42
N THR A 63 6.50 -14.25 4.93
CA THR A 63 7.66 -15.09 5.24
C THR A 63 8.88 -14.84 4.36
N GLY A 64 8.79 -13.91 3.40
CA GLY A 64 9.77 -13.73 2.33
C GLY A 64 9.43 -14.48 1.04
N GLU A 65 8.54 -15.47 1.10
CA GLU A 65 8.09 -16.28 -0.04
C GLU A 65 6.56 -16.32 -0.16
N SER A 66 5.85 -16.43 0.97
CA SER A 66 4.39 -16.54 1.01
C SER A 66 3.78 -15.82 2.22
N LEU A 67 2.49 -15.47 2.10
CA LEU A 67 1.68 -14.98 3.22
C LEU A 67 1.17 -16.18 4.03
N LYS A 68 1.64 -16.32 5.27
CA LYS A 68 1.14 -17.34 6.21
C LYS A 68 0.07 -16.75 7.12
N SER A 69 -1.05 -17.44 7.29
CA SER A 69 -2.12 -17.00 8.19
C SER A 69 -1.62 -16.95 9.63
N LEU A 70 -1.89 -15.85 10.33
CA LEU A 70 -1.48 -15.62 11.72
C LEU A 70 -2.65 -15.07 12.57
N PRO A 71 -3.75 -15.84 12.73
CA PRO A 71 -5.02 -15.36 13.29
C PRO A 71 -4.94 -14.90 14.76
N GLN A 72 -3.88 -15.26 15.47
CA GLN A 72 -3.66 -14.85 16.86
C GLN A 72 -3.50 -13.33 16.99
N LEU A 73 -2.94 -12.67 15.96
CA LEU A 73 -2.75 -11.22 15.96
C LEU A 73 -4.08 -10.45 15.93
N ALA A 74 -5.13 -11.03 15.33
CA ALA A 74 -6.46 -10.42 15.36
C ALA A 74 -7.02 -10.31 16.79
N LYS A 75 -6.48 -11.03 17.78
CA LYS A 75 -6.91 -10.94 19.18
C LYS A 75 -6.06 -9.99 20.03
N ASP A 76 -4.97 -9.43 19.47
CA ASP A 76 -4.10 -8.51 20.20
C ASP A 76 -4.85 -7.19 20.47
N PRO A 77 -4.97 -6.76 21.75
CA PRO A 77 -5.71 -5.55 22.10
C PRO A 77 -5.16 -4.26 21.48
N LYS A 78 -3.84 -4.15 21.28
CA LYS A 78 -3.21 -2.98 20.67
C LYS A 78 -3.49 -2.93 19.17
N ILE A 79 -3.50 -4.09 18.52
CA ILE A 79 -3.86 -4.20 17.11
C ILE A 79 -5.34 -3.83 16.93
N GLN A 80 -6.22 -4.38 17.77
CA GLN A 80 -7.66 -4.06 17.73
C GLN A 80 -7.93 -2.57 17.98
N ALA A 81 -7.24 -1.94 18.93
CA ALA A 81 -7.35 -0.50 19.16
C ALA A 81 -6.97 0.30 17.90
N LYS A 82 -5.82 -0.02 17.27
CA LYS A 82 -5.39 0.66 16.03
C LYS A 82 -6.35 0.45 14.88
N LEU A 83 -6.86 -0.77 14.67
CA LEU A 83 -7.80 -1.04 13.58
C LEU A 83 -9.08 -0.22 13.76
N LYS A 84 -9.57 -0.07 15.00
CA LYS A 84 -10.74 0.76 15.31
C LYS A 84 -10.49 2.27 15.17
N GLU A 85 -9.30 2.74 15.55
CA GLU A 85 -8.97 4.17 15.56
C GLU A 85 -8.49 4.68 14.18
N ASP A 86 -7.52 3.99 13.60
CA ASP A 86 -6.81 4.44 12.40
C ASP A 86 -7.49 3.99 11.12
N VAL A 87 -8.14 2.82 11.16
CA VAL A 87 -8.67 2.11 9.99
C VAL A 87 -10.11 1.60 10.19
N PRO A 88 -11.05 2.42 10.73
CA PRO A 88 -12.42 1.98 10.97
C PRO A 88 -13.12 1.58 9.66
N PHE A 89 -13.93 0.53 9.73
CA PHE A 89 -14.67 -0.01 8.58
C PHE A 89 -15.99 0.70 8.33
N THR A 90 -16.70 1.01 9.41
CA THR A 90 -17.90 1.82 9.38
C THR A 90 -17.49 3.22 9.00
N TYR A 91 -18.23 3.78 8.05
CA TYR A 91 -18.00 5.14 7.57
C TYR A 91 -18.27 6.12 8.71
N ARG A 92 -17.28 6.34 9.56
CA ARG A 92 -17.19 7.57 10.34
C ARG A 92 -16.81 8.64 9.33
N ARG A 93 -17.57 9.74 9.29
CA ARG A 93 -17.25 10.93 8.49
C ARG A 93 -15.79 11.23 8.72
N ARG A 94 -14.92 10.82 7.78
CA ARG A 94 -13.47 10.91 7.97
C ARG A 94 -13.23 12.38 8.25
N LEU A 95 -12.73 12.70 9.44
CA LEU A 95 -12.21 14.04 9.70
C LEU A 95 -11.32 14.37 8.51
N LYS A 96 -11.47 15.57 7.94
CA LYS A 96 -10.66 15.99 6.80
C LYS A 96 -9.20 15.84 7.21
N ARG A 97 -8.58 14.71 6.84
CA ARG A 97 -7.18 14.47 7.12
C ARG A 97 -6.46 15.49 6.25
N GLU A 98 -5.61 16.29 6.88
CA GLU A 98 -4.74 17.19 6.14
C GLU A 98 -3.97 16.35 5.13
N LYS A 99 -3.89 16.84 3.89
CA LYS A 99 -3.09 16.15 2.87
C LYS A 99 -1.65 16.13 3.38
N PRO A 100 -1.02 14.96 3.48
CA PRO A 100 0.37 14.90 3.91
C PRO A 100 1.25 15.63 2.89
N PRO A 101 2.39 16.20 3.32
CA PRO A 101 3.38 16.79 2.41
C PRO A 101 3.81 15.79 1.32
N ILE A 102 4.09 16.29 0.12
CA ILE A 102 4.41 15.46 -1.06
C ILE A 102 5.59 14.51 -0.79
N ARG A 103 6.64 14.97 -0.09
CA ARG A 103 7.75 14.11 0.37
C ARG A 103 7.31 12.85 1.12
N LYS A 104 6.26 12.94 1.94
CA LYS A 104 5.70 11.79 2.68
C LYS A 104 4.87 10.88 1.77
N LEU A 105 4.15 11.45 0.79
CA LEU A 105 3.42 10.69 -0.22
C LEU A 105 4.36 9.86 -1.09
N VAL A 106 5.40 10.50 -1.64
CA VAL A 106 6.43 9.85 -2.47
C VAL A 106 7.10 8.71 -1.70
N LYS A 107 7.51 8.95 -0.45
CA LYS A 107 8.05 7.90 0.42
C LYS A 107 7.07 6.74 0.61
N SER A 108 5.79 7.03 0.82
CA SER A 108 4.76 5.99 0.98
C SER A 108 4.63 5.15 -0.28
N ARG A 109 4.55 5.77 -1.47
CA ARG A 109 4.48 5.07 -2.76
C ARG A 109 5.67 4.16 -3.00
N LEU A 110 6.88 4.66 -2.72
CA LEU A 110 8.11 3.85 -2.81
C LEU A 110 8.05 2.61 -1.90
N TYR A 111 7.42 2.72 -0.73
CA TYR A 111 7.30 1.62 0.23
C TYR A 111 6.16 0.65 -0.08
N CYS A 112 5.15 1.08 -0.84
CA CYS A 112 4.05 0.24 -1.32
C CYS A 112 4.28 -0.30 -2.74
N GLU A 113 5.45 -0.03 -3.33
CA GLU A 113 5.77 -0.32 -4.74
C GLU A 113 4.79 0.30 -5.76
N GLU A 114 4.14 1.39 -5.40
CA GLU A 114 3.26 2.14 -6.29
C GLU A 114 4.05 2.99 -7.29
N ASN A 115 3.42 3.29 -8.43
CA ASN A 115 3.96 4.25 -9.39
C ASN A 115 3.96 5.66 -8.80
N LEU A 116 5.05 6.40 -9.04
CA LEU A 116 5.15 7.81 -8.72
C LEU A 116 4.38 8.64 -9.75
N LEU A 117 3.64 9.66 -9.29
CA LEU A 117 2.95 10.57 -10.20
C LEU A 117 3.94 11.60 -10.76
N ILE A 118 3.77 11.98 -12.03
CA ILE A 118 4.61 13.01 -12.67
C ILE A 118 4.58 14.32 -11.88
N SER A 119 3.39 14.76 -11.44
CA SER A 119 3.24 15.97 -10.63
C SER A 119 3.94 15.89 -9.26
N GLU A 120 4.03 14.70 -8.66
CA GLU A 120 4.79 14.51 -7.42
C GLU A 120 6.29 14.61 -7.70
N MET A 121 6.78 14.02 -8.81
CA MET A 121 8.18 14.10 -9.21
C MET A 121 8.61 15.53 -9.56
N ASP A 122 7.77 16.27 -10.28
CA ASP A 122 8.04 17.66 -10.64
C ASP A 122 8.13 18.54 -9.38
N HIS A 123 7.19 18.39 -8.43
CA HIS A 123 7.26 19.08 -7.13
C HIS A 123 8.55 18.76 -6.38
N MET A 124 8.97 17.49 -6.36
CA MET A 124 10.22 17.11 -5.70
C MET A 124 11.43 17.80 -6.37
N ARG A 125 11.48 17.91 -7.70
CA ARG A 125 12.57 18.63 -8.39
C ARG A 125 12.61 20.12 -8.04
N GLU A 126 11.45 20.73 -7.86
CA GLU A 126 11.32 22.14 -7.46
C GLU A 126 11.64 22.39 -5.98
N SER A 127 11.74 21.33 -5.17
CA SER A 127 11.95 21.40 -3.72
C SER A 127 13.21 20.63 -3.28
N PRO A 128 14.40 21.26 -3.31
CA PRO A 128 15.64 20.64 -2.85
C PRO A 128 15.58 20.15 -1.40
N GLU A 129 14.84 20.85 -0.53
CA GLU A 129 14.61 20.42 0.86
C GLU A 129 13.88 19.06 0.92
N ASP A 130 12.83 18.89 0.12
CA ASP A 130 12.06 17.66 0.09
C ASP A 130 12.88 16.50 -0.52
N LEU A 131 13.74 16.77 -1.50
CA LEU A 131 14.67 15.78 -2.07
C LEU A 131 15.68 15.29 -1.05
N GLU A 132 16.35 16.21 -0.35
CA GLU A 132 17.33 15.86 0.68
C GLU A 132 16.66 15.13 1.85
N TRP A 133 15.46 15.56 2.23
CA TRP A 133 14.64 14.84 3.19
C TRP A 133 14.36 13.42 2.70
N LEU A 134 13.92 13.23 1.45
CA LEU A 134 13.61 11.91 0.93
C LEU A 134 14.84 11.00 0.93
N LYS A 135 15.98 11.50 0.42
CA LYS A 135 17.27 10.79 0.37
C LYS A 135 17.69 10.26 1.74
N THR A 136 17.53 11.08 2.78
CA THR A 136 17.88 10.71 4.17
C THR A 136 16.84 9.82 4.87
N HIS A 137 15.61 9.75 4.37
CA HIS A 137 14.48 9.08 5.03
C HIS A 137 14.03 7.78 4.35
N VAL A 138 14.66 7.37 3.25
CA VAL A 138 14.41 6.10 2.56
C VAL A 138 15.66 5.23 2.52
N ARG A 139 15.48 3.91 2.34
CA ARG A 139 16.62 3.01 2.12
C ARG A 139 17.29 3.33 0.77
N PRO A 140 18.60 3.13 0.60
CA PRO A 140 19.32 3.45 -0.64
C PRO A 140 18.71 2.85 -1.91
N ARG A 141 18.12 1.65 -1.83
CA ARG A 141 17.43 1.03 -2.98
C ARG A 141 16.21 1.82 -3.46
N PHE A 142 15.47 2.44 -2.54
CA PHE A 142 14.29 3.23 -2.87
C PHE A 142 14.68 4.61 -3.41
N TRP A 143 15.77 5.17 -2.89
CA TRP A 143 16.35 6.38 -3.44
C TRP A 143 16.79 6.17 -4.90
N ARG A 144 17.52 5.08 -5.19
CA ARG A 144 17.89 4.70 -6.56
C ARG A 144 16.68 4.53 -7.47
N LYS A 145 15.63 3.86 -7.00
CA LYS A 145 14.38 3.71 -7.75
C LYS A 145 13.76 5.07 -8.08
N PHE A 146 13.66 5.96 -7.08
CA PHE A 146 13.14 7.31 -7.24
C PHE A 146 13.96 8.12 -8.26
N VAL A 147 15.29 8.11 -8.17
CA VAL A 147 16.17 8.81 -9.12
C VAL A 147 16.00 8.27 -10.53
N ALA A 148 15.95 6.94 -10.70
CA ALA A 148 15.75 6.32 -12.01
C ALA A 148 14.41 6.70 -12.63
N GLU A 149 13.31 6.60 -11.88
CA GLU A 149 11.97 6.98 -12.36
C GLU A 149 11.86 8.49 -12.61
N GLY A 150 12.43 9.30 -11.72
CA GLY A 150 12.48 10.75 -11.84
C GLY A 150 13.21 11.20 -13.09
N ASN A 151 14.38 10.64 -13.39
CA ASN A 151 15.15 11.03 -14.57
C ASN A 151 14.56 10.44 -15.87
N ALA A 152 13.91 9.27 -15.81
CA ALA A 152 13.23 8.69 -16.97
C ALA A 152 11.99 9.50 -17.40
N ASN A 153 11.28 10.12 -16.45
CA ASN A 153 10.05 10.88 -16.69
C ASN A 153 10.25 12.40 -16.61
N LYS A 154 11.48 12.89 -16.84
CA LYS A 154 11.76 14.32 -16.71
C LYS A 154 11.26 15.13 -17.92
N PRO A 155 10.75 16.35 -17.70
CA PRO A 155 10.60 17.33 -18.77
C PRO A 155 11.94 17.56 -19.49
N PRO A 156 11.93 17.86 -20.80
CA PRO A 156 13.15 18.01 -21.60
C PRO A 156 14.20 18.96 -21.01
N ASP A 157 13.76 20.03 -20.34
CA ASP A 157 14.61 21.08 -19.80
C ASP A 157 14.87 20.94 -18.28
N ALA A 158 14.37 19.88 -17.65
CA ALA A 158 14.54 19.68 -16.21
C ALA A 158 15.92 19.09 -15.88
N PRO A 159 16.58 19.57 -14.80
CA PRO A 159 17.85 19.00 -14.35
C PRO A 159 17.65 17.57 -13.84
N ASP A 160 18.70 16.76 -13.98
CA ASP A 160 18.71 15.41 -13.42
C ASP A 160 18.77 15.46 -11.89
N ILE A 161 18.02 14.54 -11.27
CA ILE A 161 18.14 14.25 -9.85
C ILE A 161 19.42 13.42 -9.68
N GLN A 162 20.30 13.86 -8.78
CA GLN A 162 21.58 13.20 -8.51
C GLN A 162 21.41 12.03 -7.53
N GLU A 163 22.19 10.96 -7.71
CA GLU A 163 22.22 9.82 -6.78
C GLU A 163 22.89 10.15 -5.44
#